data_AF-A0A090WJA2-F1
#
_entry.id   AF-A0A090WJA2-F1
#
_cell.length_a   1.000
_cell.length_b   1.000
_cell.length_c   1.000
_cell.angle_alpha   90.00
_cell.angle_beta   90.00
_cell.angle_gamma   90.00
#
_symmetry.space_group_name_H-M   'P 1'
#
loop_
_entity.id
_entity.type
_entity.pdbx_description
1 polymer ?
#
loop_
_entity_poly.entity_id
_entity_poly.type
_entity_poly.pdbx_seq_one_letter_code
_entity_poly.pdbx_strand_id
1 'polypeptide(L)' 'MKILLLSDTHSHIDDFIIKYVKQADEVWHAGDIGDLKVTDQIAAIKPLRAVWGKY' A
#
# COMPACT_ATOMS: atom_id res chain seq x y z
N MET A 1 -14.60 9.62 -4.24
CA MET A 1 -13.58 9.09 -3.32
C MET A 1 -13.28 7.65 -3.73
N LYS A 2 -12.07 7.39 -4.21
CA LYS A 2 -11.58 6.07 -4.63
C LYS A 2 -10.56 5.57 -3.62
N ILE A 3 -10.78 4.38 -3.08
CA ILE A 3 -9.88 3.75 -2.12
C ILE A 3 -9.26 2.53 -2.79
N LEU A 4 -7.92 2.46 -2.78
CA LEU A 4 -7.18 1.28 -3.19
C LEU A 4 -6.97 0.38 -1.98
N LEU A 5 -7.55 -0.82 -2.00
CA LEU A 5 -7.34 -1.84 -0.97
C LEU A 5 -6.28 -2.83 -1.44
N LEU A 6 -5.19 -2.94 -0.69
CA LEU A 6 -4.12 -3.92 -0.88
C LEU A 6 -4.19 -4.96 0.24
N SER A 7 -3.95 -6.20 -0.11
CA SER A 7 -3.83 -7.31 0.85
C SER A 7 -2.65 -8.15 0.41
N ASP A 8 -1.71 -8.36 1.33
CA ASP A 8 -0.63 -9.33 1.19
C ASP A 8 0.34 -9.07 0.02
N THR A 9 1.10 -7.98 0.10
CA THR A 9 2.06 -7.60 -0.94
C THR A 9 3.36 -8.39 -0.90
N HIS A 10 3.60 -9.25 0.11
CA HIS A 10 4.85 -10.02 0.29
C HIS A 10 6.13 -9.16 0.06
N SER A 11 6.15 -7.92 0.58
CA SER A 11 7.25 -6.96 0.39
C SER A 11 7.52 -6.50 -1.05
N HIS A 12 6.61 -6.73 -2.00
CA HIS A 12 6.79 -6.39 -3.41
C HIS A 12 5.88 -5.23 -3.82
N ILE A 13 6.47 -4.20 -4.43
CA ILE A 13 5.76 -3.09 -5.07
C ILE A 13 6.28 -2.91 -6.48
N ASP A 14 5.37 -2.94 -7.45
CA ASP A 14 5.69 -2.82 -8.86
C ASP A 14 5.04 -1.57 -9.47
N ASP A 15 5.43 -1.25 -10.71
CA ASP A 15 4.88 -0.10 -11.44
C ASP A 15 3.36 -0.20 -11.66
N PHE A 16 2.83 -1.43 -11.65
CA PHE A 16 1.39 -1.67 -11.75
C PHE A 16 0.67 -1.18 -10.48
N ILE A 17 1.11 -1.56 -9.29
CA ILE A 17 0.56 -1.06 -8.02
C ILE A 17 0.70 0.47 -7.94
N ILE A 18 1.87 1.03 -8.28
CA ILE A 18 2.11 2.48 -8.29
C ILE A 18 1.10 3.21 -9.19
N LYS A 19 0.77 2.64 -10.35
CA LYS A 19 -0.22 3.21 -11.28
C LYS A 19 -1.61 3.32 -10.63
N TYR A 20 -2.02 2.34 -9.82
CA TYR A 20 -3.30 2.40 -9.10
C TYR A 20 -3.24 3.32 -7.88
N VAL A 21 -2.11 3.34 -7.16
CA VAL A 21 -1.87 4.28 -6.05
C VAL A 21 -2.07 5.72 -6.51
N LYS A 22 -1.53 6.10 -7.67
CA LYS A 22 -1.70 7.45 -8.23
C LYS A 22 -3.14 7.80 -8.61
N GLN A 23 -3.95 6.80 -8.95
CA GLN A 23 -5.35 6.97 -9.33
C GLN A 23 -6.31 6.98 -8.13
N ALA A 24 -5.84 6.53 -6.96
CA ALA A 24 -6.61 6.50 -5.74
C ALA A 24 -6.50 7.83 -4.97
N ASP A 25 -7.54 8.10 -4.17
CA ASP A 25 -7.55 9.20 -3.21
C ASP A 25 -6.89 8.75 -1.89
N GLU A 26 -7.16 7.51 -1.47
CA GLU A 26 -6.54 6.86 -0.29
C GLU A 26 -6.09 5.43 -0.62
N VAL A 27 -5.04 4.97 0.05
CA VAL A 27 -4.55 3.58 -0.03
C VAL A 27 -4.67 2.90 1.31
N TRP A 28 -5.28 1.73 1.35
CA TRP A 28 -5.52 0.94 2.56
C TRP A 28 -4.84 -0.43 2.41
N HIS A 29 -3.92 -0.77 3.29
CA HIS A 29 -3.25 -2.08 3.28
C HIS A 29 -3.75 -2.93 4.45
N ALA A 30 -4.50 -3.99 4.14
CA ALA A 30 -5.23 -4.81 5.12
C ALA A 30 -4.55 -6.16 5.45
N GLY A 31 -3.32 -6.39 4.98
CA GLY A 31 -2.59 -7.66 5.17
C GLY A 31 -1.15 -7.47 5.62
N ASP A 32 -0.37 -8.55 5.57
CA ASP A 32 1.05 -8.49 5.92
C ASP A 32 1.82 -7.67 4.89
N ILE A 33 2.46 -6.62 5.38
CA ILE A 33 3.25 -5.69 4.59
C ILE A 33 4.63 -6.31 4.31
N GLY A 34 5.15 -7.09 5.26
CA GLY A 34 6.51 -7.63 5.26
C GLY A 34 7.58 -6.54 5.49
N ASP A 35 7.86 -5.72 4.47
CA ASP A 35 8.92 -4.70 4.48
C ASP A 35 8.35 -3.27 4.50
N LEU A 36 8.81 -2.46 5.46
CA LEU A 36 8.44 -1.05 5.61
C LEU A 36 8.77 -0.20 4.38
N LYS A 37 9.70 -0.65 3.52
CA LYS A 37 10.00 0.03 2.25
C LYS A 37 8.77 0.16 1.35
N VAL A 38 7.87 -0.82 1.35
CA VAL A 38 6.64 -0.76 0.55
C VAL A 38 5.71 0.33 1.08
N THR A 39 5.53 0.41 2.40
CA THR A 39 4.70 1.43 3.02
C THR A 39 5.28 2.84 2.83
N ASP A 40 6.60 2.99 2.94
CA ASP A 40 7.27 4.27 2.75
C ASP A 40 7.08 4.82 1.33
N GLN A 41 7.21 3.96 0.33
CA GLN A 41 7.00 4.34 -1.07
C GLN A 41 5.54 4.75 -1.34
N ILE A 42 4.57 4.05 -0.76
CA ILE A 42 3.15 4.40 -0.95
C ILE A 42 2.81 5.70 -0.20
N ALA A 43 3.27 5.83 1.05
CA ALA A 43 3.04 7.02 1.88
C ALA A 43 3.66 8.29 1.30
N ALA A 44 4.74 8.16 0.52
CA ALA A 44 5.34 9.28 -0.22
C ALA A 44 4.46 9.80 -1.38
N ILE A 45 3.53 8.98 -1.90
CA ILE A 45 2.69 9.32 -3.06
C ILE A 45 1.28 9.73 -2.63
N LYS A 46 0.69 9.01 -1.66
CA LYS A 46 -0.69 9.21 -1.20
C LYS A 46 -0.86 8.88 0.29
N PRO A 47 -1.92 9.39 0.95
CA PRO A 47 -2.29 8.96 2.29
C PRO A 47 -2.49 7.44 2.34
N LEU A 48 -1.67 6.78 3.18
CA LEU A 48 -1.68 5.34 3.40
C LEU A 48 -2.27 5.02 4.78
N ARG A 49 -3.18 4.06 4.83
CA ARG A 49 -3.67 3.41 6.06
C ARG A 49 -3.30 1.94 6.01
N ALA A 50 -2.30 1.53 6.76
CA ALA A 50 -1.88 0.14 6.78
C ALA A 50 -2.10 -0.46 8.17
N VAL A 51 -2.60 -1.69 8.23
CA VAL A 51 -2.57 -2.50 9.45
C VAL A 51 -1.33 -3.39 9.38
N TRP A 52 -0.49 -3.31 10.40
CA TRP A 52 0.65 -4.21 10.54
C TRP A 52 0.22 -5.40 11.38
N GLY A 53 -0.02 -6.54 10.72
CA GLY A 53 -0.18 -7.82 11.41
C GLY A 53 1.18 -8.30 11.89
N LYS A 54 1.48 -8.20 13.19
CA LYS A 54 2.56 -8.97 13.79
C LYS A 54 2.09 -10.40 13.99
N TYR A 55 2.73 -11.36 13.32
CA TYR A 55 2.81 -12.76 13.76
C TYR A 55 4.28 -13.13 13.90
#